data_AF-A0A2I0TDL8-F1
#
_entry.id   AF-A0A2I0TDL8-F1
#
_cell.length_a   1.000
_cell.length_b   1.000
_cell.length_c   1.000
_cell.angle_alpha   90.00
_cell.angle_beta   90.00
_cell.angle_gamma   90.00
#
_symmetry.space_group_name_H-M   'P 1'
#
loop_
_entity.id
_entity.type
_entity.pdbx_description
1 polymer ?
#
loop_
_entity_poly.entity_id
_entity_poly.type
_entity_poly.pdbx_seq_one_letter_code
_entity_poly.pdbx_strand_id
1 'polypeptide(L)' 'MEWLLSKIAREAEAAIFHRQLFEELRRLTSLNCDPTEAAAVGAVEASFKCCSGAIIVLTKSGRSQPYT' A
#
# COMPACT_ATOMS: atom_id res chain seq x y z
N MET A 1 -2.10 -23.69 -15.64
CA MET A 1 -3.15 -22.75 -15.17
C MET A 1 -2.59 -21.67 -14.25
N GLU A 2 -1.67 -21.97 -13.33
CA GLU A 2 -1.11 -20.97 -12.38
C GLU A 2 -0.45 -19.75 -13.05
N TRP A 3 0.31 -19.95 -14.12
CA TRP A 3 0.94 -18.86 -14.88
C TRP A 3 -0.07 -17.88 -15.50
N LEU A 4 -1.28 -18.34 -15.83
CA LEU A 4 -2.32 -17.48 -16.40
C LEU A 4 -2.85 -16.52 -15.33
N LEU A 5 -3.10 -17.01 -14.12
CA LEU A 5 -3.57 -16.18 -13.01
C LEU A 5 -2.54 -15.11 -12.63
N SER A 6 -1.25 -15.48 -12.60
CA SER A 6 -0.17 -14.51 -12.31
C SER A 6 -0.10 -13.37 -13.34
N LYS A 7 -0.33 -13.66 -14.63
CA LYS A 7 -0.33 -12.64 -15.69
C LYS A 7 -1.55 -11.73 -15.61
N ILE A 8 -2.72 -12.30 -15.31
CA ILE A 8 -3.96 -11.54 -15.11
C ILE A 8 -3.81 -10.59 -13.92
N ALA A 9 -3.27 -11.08 -12.79
CA ALA A 9 -3.03 -10.26 -11.60
C ALA A 9 -2.11 -9.07 -11.91
N ARG A 10 -0.98 -9.32 -12.59
CA ARG A 10 -0.03 -8.26 -12.96
C ARG A 10 -0.66 -7.16 -13.83
N GLU A 11 -1.46 -7.56 -14.82
CA GLU A 11 -2.13 -6.59 -15.70
C GLU A 11 -3.23 -5.82 -14.95
N ALA A 12 -3.99 -6.52 -14.10
CA ALA A 12 -4.99 -5.89 -13.25
C ALA A 12 -4.36 -4.87 -12.30
N GLU A 13 -3.25 -5.20 -11.65
CA GLU A 13 -2.49 -4.29 -10.78
C GLU A 13 -2.01 -3.05 -11.54
N ALA A 14 -1.47 -3.21 -12.75
CA ALA A 14 -1.03 -2.09 -13.58
C ALA A 14 -2.19 -1.17 -13.99
N ALA A 15 -3.41 -1.69 -14.08
CA ALA A 15 -4.62 -0.93 -14.40
C ALA A 15 -5.25 -0.24 -13.17
N ILE A 16 -4.80 -0.52 -11.94
CA ILE A 16 -5.34 0.11 -10.72
C ILE A 16 -4.94 1.58 -10.69
N PHE A 17 -5.93 2.45 -10.45
CA PHE A 17 -5.65 3.84 -10.12
C PHE A 17 -5.26 3.99 -8.65
N HIS A 18 -4.00 3.70 -8.34
CA HIS A 18 -3.49 3.61 -6.96
C HIS A 18 -3.74 4.87 -6.12
N ARG A 19 -3.70 6.06 -6.74
CA ARG A 19 -3.98 7.32 -6.04
C ARG A 19 -5.44 7.42 -5.58
N GLN A 20 -6.40 7.19 -6.48
CA GLN A 20 -7.82 7.24 -6.14
C GLN A 20 -8.18 6.18 -5.10
N LEU A 21 -7.63 4.96 -5.24
CA LEU A 21 -7.82 3.90 -4.25
C LEU A 21 -7.31 4.31 -2.87
N PHE A 22 -6.13 4.92 -2.79
CA PHE A 22 -5.56 5.40 -1.54
C PHE A 22 -6.39 6.52 -0.90
N GLU A 23 -6.85 7.49 -1.69
CA GLU A 23 -7.72 8.58 -1.23
C GLU A 23 -9.04 8.05 -0.65
N GLU A 24 -9.63 7.05 -1.31
CA GLU A 24 -10.84 6.36 -0.84
C GLU A 24 -10.60 5.63 0.49
N LEU A 25 -9.54 4.82 0.57
CA LEU A 25 -9.18 4.09 1.79
C LEU A 25 -8.93 5.05 2.97
N ARG A 26 -8.25 6.17 2.72
CA ARG A 26 -8.04 7.21 3.74
C ARG A 26 -9.33 7.82 4.23
N ARG A 27 -10.31 8.02 3.35
CA ARG A 27 -11.62 8.57 3.73
C ARG A 27 -12.41 7.60 4.61
N LEU A 28 -12.27 6.30 4.38
CA LEU A 28 -12.97 5.25 5.14
C LEU A 28 -12.27 4.93 6.47
N THR A 29 -10.98 5.24 6.59
CA THR A 29 -10.21 4.97 7.81
C THR A 29 -10.44 6.07 8.83
N SER A 30 -10.74 5.69 10.08
CA SER A 30 -10.80 6.63 11.21
C SER A 30 -9.47 7.36 11.41
N LEU A 31 -9.48 8.50 12.12
CA LEU A 31 -8.22 9.13 12.53
C LEU A 31 -7.44 8.17 13.44
N ASN A 32 -6.35 7.62 12.93
CA ASN A 32 -5.54 6.64 13.64
C ASN A 32 -4.62 7.37 14.65
N CYS A 33 -4.74 7.01 15.93
CA CYS A 33 -3.81 7.46 16.99
C CYS A 33 -2.54 6.60 17.06
N ASP A 34 -2.47 5.48 16.34
CA ASP A 34 -1.29 4.63 16.34
C ASP A 34 -0.18 5.22 15.46
N PRO A 35 1.03 5.47 16.00
CA PRO A 35 2.11 6.08 15.23
C PRO A 35 2.64 5.17 14.12
N THR A 36 2.46 3.84 14.22
CA THR A 36 2.88 2.89 13.18
C THR A 36 1.99 3.01 11.95
N GLU A 37 0.67 3.07 12.16
CA GLU A 37 -0.30 3.29 11.09
C GLU A 37 -0.13 4.66 10.44
N ALA A 38 0.06 5.71 11.24
CA ALA A 38 0.33 7.05 10.73
C ALA A 38 1.60 7.10 9.86
N ALA A 39 2.67 6.43 10.29
CA ALA A 39 3.91 6.31 9.52
C ALA A 39 3.71 5.54 8.21
N ALA A 40 2.93 4.46 8.23
CA ALA A 40 2.62 3.68 7.02
C ALA A 40 1.83 4.51 5.99
N VAL A 41 0.80 5.26 6.45
CA VAL A 41 0.03 6.16 5.57
C VAL A 41 0.93 7.25 4.99
N GLY A 42 1.79 7.88 5.81
CA GLY A 42 2.73 8.90 5.36
C GLY A 42 3.75 8.37 4.34
N ALA A 43 4.24 7.14 4.52
CA ALA A 43 5.15 6.50 3.58
C ALA A 43 4.51 6.26 2.20
N VAL A 44 3.24 5.79 2.17
CA VAL A 44 2.47 5.61 0.93
C VAL A 44 2.19 6.96 0.25
N GLU A 45 1.85 7.99 1.02
CA GLU A 45 1.65 9.33 0.45
C GLU A 45 2.95 9.90 -0.15
N ALA A 46 4.08 9.71 0.53
CA ALA A 46 5.38 10.14 0.05
C ALA A 46 5.79 9.38 -1.22
N SER A 47 5.53 8.06 -1.31
CA SER A 47 5.89 7.26 -2.49
C SER A 47 5.17 7.73 -3.75
N PHE A 48 3.92 8.20 -3.64
CA PHE A 48 3.21 8.82 -4.76
C PHE A 48 3.83 10.14 -5.19
N LYS A 49 4.26 10.98 -4.24
CA LYS A 49 4.87 12.28 -4.53
C LYS A 49 6.25 12.16 -5.19
N CYS A 50 7.02 11.13 -4.84
CA CYS A 50 8.37 10.92 -5.35
C CYS A 50 8.49 9.83 -6.44
N CYS A 51 7.38 9.21 -6.86
CA CYS A 51 7.37 8.10 -7.81
C CYS A 51 8.27 6.93 -7.40
N SER A 52 8.26 6.55 -6.10
CA SER A 52 9.10 5.46 -5.62
C SER A 52 8.70 4.12 -6.23
N GLY A 53 9.68 3.32 -6.65
CA GLY A 53 9.46 1.95 -7.12
C GLY A 53 9.32 0.91 -6.00
N ALA A 54 9.65 1.27 -4.75
CA ALA A 54 9.55 0.38 -3.60
C ALA A 54 9.41 1.13 -2.27
N ILE A 55 8.87 0.46 -1.25
CA ILE A 55 8.85 0.91 0.15
C ILE A 55 9.54 -0.16 0.99
N ILE A 56 10.56 0.21 1.76
CA ILE A 56 11.29 -0.71 2.62
C ILE A 56 10.86 -0.46 4.07
N VAL A 57 10.40 -1.51 4.75
CA VAL A 57 9.96 -1.44 6.15
C VAL A 57 10.84 -2.34 7.01
N LEU A 58 11.51 -1.76 8.01
CA LEU A 58 12.26 -2.52 9.02
C LEU A 58 11.36 -2.77 10.22
N THR A 59 11.05 -4.03 10.52
CA THR A 59 10.14 -4.40 11.60
C THR A 59 10.65 -5.59 12.38
N LYS A 60 10.37 -5.62 13.69
CA LYS A 60 10.68 -6.78 14.56
C LYS A 60 9.49 -7.73 14.71
N SER A 61 8.26 -7.22 14.61
CA SER A 61 7.03 -7.98 14.93
C SER A 61 6.04 -8.06 13.77
N GLY A 62 6.29 -7.39 12.64
CA GLY A 62 5.38 -7.39 11.49
C GLY A 62 4.12 -6.52 11.66
N ARG A 63 3.93 -5.84 12.80
CA ARG A 63 2.73 -4.99 13.03
C ARG A 63 2.55 -3.86 12.01
N SER A 64 3.64 -3.40 11.41
CA SER A 64 3.65 -2.43 10.32
C SER A 64 3.24 -3.01 8.96
N GLN A 65 3.06 -4.33 8.87
CA GLN A 65 2.69 -5.10 7.67
C GLN A 65 1.79 -6.30 8.04
N PRO A 66 0.57 -6.07 8.57
CA PRO A 66 -0.26 -7.14 9.13
C PRO A 66 -0.83 -8.14 8.10
N TYR A 67 -0.65 -7.90 6.80
CA TYR A 67 -1.26 -8.68 5.72
C TYR A 67 -0.26 -9.23 4.69
N THR A 68 0.99 -9.43 5.10
CA THR A 68 2.01 -10.17 4.32
C THR A 68 2.12 -11.57 4.89
#